data_AF-A0A3R7M605-F1
#
_entry.id   AF-A0A3R7M605-F1
#
_cell.length_a   1.000
_cell.length_b   1.000
_cell.length_c   1.000
_cell.angle_alpha   90.00
_cell.angle_beta   90.00
_cell.angle_gamma   90.00
#
_symmetry.space_group_name_H-M   'P 1'
#
loop_
_entity.id
_entity.type
_entity.pdbx_description
1 polymer ?
#
loop_
_entity_poly.entity_id
_entity_poly.type
_entity_poly.pdbx_seq_one_letter_code
_entity_poly.pdbx_strand_id
1 'polypeptide(L)'
;RAQLEEAVRQREEVQQELVRTAEELSSLREQGGSDTANLRAQLEEAVRQREEVQQSLRDAHVRLLEADRACKVAVQEKVCGIRVVEEKLLGWKEKVLAAKARDDARIESLEASVIIARDDVRKFVSCLLGILTLVGETVADDVREGGDGEADVFSLLSRVENFELRLKRNLKLLDVKYATLPLVEVLALLTKDVSGARMELDEATAELHCCQQELAEVTANLTEAEGKVASSPPPGLLAELEARNSHLEEKCELLRREIKRQREAFQREKAQESIYSLSAMQEEGGATPRAVAGGVFERDMLLLANQQSQRDNEIRQLRVQLQALEKENADLQRECDHNNSMVAQYTKDIEVLKAKERVKQSVEYVRNVILQFLCCSSEEIRLQMVPAIATVLEFSPKEKLDVQRANPACPRFH
;
A
#
# COMPACT_ATOMS: atom_id res chain seq x y z
N ARG A 1 -26.50 114.15 -29.33
CA ARG A 1 -25.79 113.39 -30.39
C ARG A 1 -24.79 112.44 -29.75
N ALA A 2 -23.77 112.94 -29.04
CA ALA A 2 -22.81 112.10 -28.29
C ALA A 2 -23.44 111.04 -27.35
N GLN A 3 -24.44 111.40 -26.54
CA GLN A 3 -25.13 110.43 -25.66
C GLN A 3 -25.89 109.32 -26.42
N LEU A 4 -26.34 109.61 -27.64
CA LEU A 4 -27.09 108.67 -28.47
C LEU A 4 -26.13 107.73 -29.21
N GLU A 5 -24.96 108.23 -29.60
CA GLU A 5 -23.84 107.45 -30.13
C GLU A 5 -23.24 106.51 -29.05
N GLU A 6 -23.09 106.99 -27.82
CA GLU A 6 -22.65 106.17 -26.68
C GLU A 6 -23.65 105.04 -26.37
N ALA A 7 -24.96 105.33 -26.37
CA ALA A 7 -25.99 104.32 -26.14
C ALA A 7 -26.08 103.27 -27.27
N VAL A 8 -25.85 103.68 -28.52
CA VAL A 8 -25.76 102.74 -29.66
C VAL A 8 -24.52 101.85 -29.52
N ARG A 9 -23.37 102.42 -29.16
CA ARG A 9 -22.13 101.67 -28.91
C ARG A 9 -22.29 100.66 -27.78
N GLN A 10 -22.87 101.07 -26.65
CA GLN A 10 -23.15 100.16 -25.53
C GLN A 10 -24.11 99.04 -25.91
N ARG A 11 -25.15 99.35 -26.71
CA ARG A 11 -26.06 98.32 -27.23
C ARG A 11 -25.35 97.34 -28.15
N GLU A 12 -24.46 97.82 -29.03
CA GLU A 12 -23.66 96.97 -29.92
C GLU A 12 -22.69 96.09 -29.13
N GLU A 13 -22.02 96.62 -28.09
CA GLU A 13 -21.14 95.86 -27.20
C GLU A 13 -21.92 94.76 -26.46
N VAL A 14 -23.07 95.08 -25.85
CA VAL A 14 -23.94 94.10 -25.19
C VAL A 14 -24.45 93.05 -26.19
N GLN A 15 -24.76 93.45 -27.41
CA GLN A 15 -25.24 92.53 -28.44
C GLN A 15 -24.12 91.59 -28.93
N GLN A 16 -22.87 92.06 -28.99
CA GLN A 16 -21.71 91.20 -29.27
C GLN A 16 -21.43 90.23 -28.11
N GLU A 17 -21.55 90.66 -26.86
CA GLU A 17 -21.40 89.77 -25.69
C GLU A 17 -22.51 88.71 -25.62
N LEU A 18 -23.76 89.07 -25.96
CA LEU A 18 -24.86 88.11 -26.06
C LEU A 18 -24.63 87.07 -27.16
N VAL A 19 -24.05 87.46 -28.29
CA VAL A 19 -23.68 86.51 -29.36
C VAL A 19 -22.57 85.58 -28.89
N ARG A 20 -21.51 86.09 -28.26
CA ARG A 20 -20.41 85.26 -27.74
C ARG A 20 -20.88 84.26 -26.69
N THR A 21 -21.69 84.72 -25.73
CA THR A 21 -22.24 83.83 -24.69
C THR A 21 -23.22 82.80 -25.27
N ALA A 22 -23.99 83.14 -26.31
CA ALA A 22 -24.83 82.18 -27.01
C ALA A 22 -23.99 81.12 -27.76
N GLU A 23 -22.89 81.51 -28.39
CA GLU A 23 -21.95 80.60 -29.05
C GLU A 23 -21.26 79.67 -28.04
N GLU A 24 -20.76 80.21 -26.92
CA GLU A 24 -20.16 79.43 -25.84
C GLU A 24 -21.15 78.41 -25.24
N LEU A 25 -22.41 78.83 -25.00
CA LEU A 25 -23.46 77.92 -24.53
C LEU A 25 -23.81 76.85 -25.58
N SER A 26 -23.75 77.18 -26.87
CA SER A 26 -23.95 76.21 -27.95
C SER A 26 -22.81 75.17 -27.95
N SER A 27 -21.56 75.62 -27.87
CA SER A 27 -20.40 74.73 -27.80
C SER A 27 -20.42 73.83 -26.56
N LEU A 28 -20.79 74.36 -25.39
CA LEU A 28 -20.91 73.56 -24.16
C LEU A 28 -22.04 72.53 -24.24
N ARG A 29 -23.16 72.84 -24.91
CA ARG A 29 -24.24 71.87 -25.14
C ARG A 29 -23.83 70.77 -26.11
N GLU A 30 -23.14 71.11 -27.20
CA GLU A 30 -22.63 70.13 -28.16
C GLU A 30 -21.58 69.21 -27.50
N GLN A 31 -20.66 69.79 -26.73
CA GLN A 31 -19.66 69.03 -25.98
C GLN A 31 -20.29 68.12 -24.94
N GLY A 32 -21.23 68.63 -24.13
CA GLY A 32 -21.98 67.81 -23.17
C GLY A 32 -22.81 66.71 -23.84
N GLY A 33 -23.36 66.96 -25.03
CA GLY A 33 -24.04 65.96 -25.85
C GLY A 33 -23.10 64.86 -26.35
N SER A 34 -21.90 65.23 -26.80
CA SER A 34 -20.86 64.26 -27.22
C SER A 34 -20.33 63.44 -26.06
N ASP A 35 -20.06 64.06 -24.91
CA ASP A 35 -19.54 63.39 -23.72
C ASP A 35 -20.57 62.40 -23.15
N THR A 36 -21.85 62.78 -23.11
CA THR A 36 -22.92 61.87 -22.67
C THR A 36 -23.14 60.70 -23.64
N ALA A 37 -23.00 60.91 -24.95
CA ALA A 37 -23.06 59.82 -25.93
C ALA A 37 -21.87 58.85 -25.78
N ASN A 38 -20.66 59.37 -25.58
CA ASN A 38 -19.46 58.57 -25.35
C ASN A 38 -19.56 57.73 -24.07
N LEU A 39 -20.04 58.32 -22.96
CA LEU A 39 -20.25 57.60 -21.71
C LEU A 39 -21.32 56.49 -21.83
N ARG A 40 -22.40 56.73 -22.61
CA ARG A 40 -23.41 55.70 -22.90
C ARG A 40 -22.81 54.54 -23.69
N ALA A 41 -22.04 54.82 -24.74
CA ALA A 41 -21.37 53.79 -25.53
C ALA A 41 -20.38 52.96 -24.67
N GLN A 42 -19.62 53.61 -23.78
CA GLN A 42 -18.74 52.91 -22.84
C GLN A 42 -19.52 52.03 -21.85
N LEU A 43 -20.65 52.51 -21.34
CA LEU A 43 -21.51 51.74 -20.45
C LEU A 43 -22.11 50.51 -21.15
N GLU A 44 -22.60 50.68 -22.38
CA GLU A 44 -23.15 49.58 -23.19
C GLU A 44 -22.08 48.51 -23.46
N GLU A 45 -20.86 48.93 -23.83
CA GLU A 45 -19.74 48.00 -24.04
C GLU A 45 -19.33 47.28 -22.74
N ALA A 46 -19.28 47.99 -21.61
CA ALA A 46 -18.98 47.38 -20.31
C ALA A 46 -20.06 46.36 -19.88
N VAL A 47 -21.34 46.65 -20.14
CA VAL A 47 -22.45 45.71 -19.89
C VAL A 47 -22.31 44.47 -20.76
N ARG A 48 -22.03 44.65 -22.06
CA ARG A 48 -21.79 43.55 -23.02
C ARG A 48 -20.65 42.64 -22.55
N GLN A 49 -19.51 43.21 -22.16
CA GLN A 49 -18.37 42.47 -21.63
C GLN A 49 -18.72 41.72 -20.35
N ARG A 50 -19.48 42.34 -19.44
CA ARG A 50 -19.93 41.68 -18.21
C ARG A 50 -20.82 40.47 -18.51
N GLU A 51 -21.73 40.59 -19.48
CA GLU A 51 -22.61 39.49 -19.90
C GLU A 51 -21.82 38.33 -20.54
N GLU A 52 -20.84 38.64 -21.38
CA GLU A 52 -19.93 37.64 -21.96
C GLU A 52 -19.15 36.88 -20.88
N VAL A 53 -18.59 37.60 -19.89
CA VAL A 53 -17.87 36.98 -18.77
C VAL A 53 -18.80 36.14 -17.91
N GLN A 54 -20.02 36.61 -17.63
CA GLN A 54 -21.03 35.84 -16.89
C GLN A 54 -21.42 34.57 -17.64
N GLN A 55 -21.56 34.63 -18.96
CA GLN A 55 -21.84 33.45 -19.78
C GLN A 55 -20.67 32.46 -19.75
N SER A 56 -19.44 32.94 -19.91
CA SER A 56 -18.23 32.12 -19.84
C SER A 56 -18.08 31.42 -18.48
N LEU A 57 -18.39 32.13 -17.39
CA LEU A 57 -18.42 31.56 -16.04
C LEU A 57 -19.48 30.46 -15.89
N ARG A 58 -20.69 30.67 -16.43
CA ARG A 58 -21.74 29.64 -16.44
C ARG A 58 -21.29 28.39 -17.20
N ASP A 59 -20.71 28.57 -18.39
CA ASP A 59 -20.24 27.46 -19.22
C ASP A 59 -19.06 26.72 -18.57
N ALA A 60 -18.16 27.45 -17.88
CA ALA A 60 -17.07 26.85 -17.12
C ALA A 60 -17.59 26.06 -15.91
N HIS A 61 -18.62 26.57 -15.21
CA HIS A 61 -19.24 25.88 -14.09
C HIS A 61 -19.90 24.57 -14.51
N VAL A 62 -20.62 24.56 -15.64
CA VAL A 62 -21.21 23.33 -16.20
C VAL A 62 -20.12 22.31 -16.53
N ARG A 63 -19.04 22.73 -17.21
CA ARG A 63 -17.91 21.85 -17.53
C ARG A 63 -17.22 21.28 -16.28
N LEU A 64 -17.09 22.06 -15.22
CA LEU A 64 -16.55 21.59 -13.94
C LEU A 64 -17.46 20.54 -13.28
N LEU A 65 -18.78 20.75 -13.32
CA LEU A 65 -19.74 19.77 -12.79
C LEU A 65 -19.72 18.45 -13.59
N GLU A 66 -19.60 18.53 -14.91
CA GLU A 66 -19.47 17.35 -15.77
C GLU A 66 -18.16 16.59 -15.51
N ALA A 67 -17.05 17.32 -15.37
CA ALA A 67 -15.76 16.73 -15.02
C ALA A 67 -15.78 16.07 -13.63
N ASP A 68 -16.38 16.72 -12.62
CA ASP A 68 -16.53 16.15 -11.28
C ASP A 68 -17.36 14.86 -11.29
N ARG A 69 -18.46 14.83 -12.05
CA ARG A 69 -19.27 13.62 -12.24
C ARG A 69 -18.48 12.51 -12.92
N ALA A 70 -17.76 12.81 -13.99
CA ALA A 70 -16.93 11.84 -14.70
C ALA A 70 -15.82 11.27 -13.78
N CYS A 71 -15.17 12.12 -13.00
CA CYS A 71 -14.18 11.70 -12.01
C CYS A 71 -14.79 10.80 -10.93
N LYS A 72 -15.97 11.13 -10.40
CA LYS A 72 -16.68 10.30 -9.41
C LYS A 72 -17.00 8.90 -9.95
N VAL A 73 -17.49 8.81 -11.19
CA VAL A 73 -17.76 7.52 -11.84
C VAL A 73 -16.47 6.72 -12.02
N ALA A 74 -15.41 7.34 -12.55
CA ALA A 74 -14.13 6.68 -12.74
C ALA A 74 -13.52 6.17 -11.41
N VAL A 75 -13.62 6.96 -10.34
CA VAL A 75 -13.16 6.54 -9.00
C VAL A 75 -13.99 5.36 -8.49
N GLN A 76 -15.32 5.38 -8.65
CA GLN A 76 -16.18 4.27 -8.24
C GLN A 76 -15.85 2.98 -9.01
N GLU A 77 -15.63 3.06 -10.32
CA GLU A 77 -15.21 1.90 -11.12
C GLU A 77 -13.89 1.32 -10.63
N LYS A 78 -12.90 2.16 -10.31
CA LYS A 78 -11.61 1.71 -9.76
C LYS A 78 -11.77 1.09 -8.37
N VAL A 79 -12.59 1.67 -7.49
CA VAL A 79 -12.87 1.09 -6.16
C VAL A 79 -13.54 -0.27 -6.29
N CYS A 80 -14.52 -0.42 -7.18
CA CYS A 80 -15.14 -1.72 -7.46
C CYS A 80 -14.12 -2.73 -8.00
N GLY A 81 -13.23 -2.30 -8.91
CA GLY A 81 -12.15 -3.15 -9.42
C GLY A 81 -11.19 -3.62 -8.34
N ILE A 82 -10.80 -2.73 -7.42
CA ILE A 82 -9.93 -3.08 -6.28
C ILE A 82 -10.61 -4.14 -5.40
N ARG A 83 -11.88 -3.95 -5.05
CA ARG A 83 -12.64 -4.92 -4.22
C ARG A 83 -12.67 -6.32 -4.83
N VAL A 84 -12.88 -6.43 -6.15
CA VAL A 84 -12.87 -7.73 -6.85
C VAL A 84 -11.50 -8.39 -6.78
N VAL A 85 -10.41 -7.63 -6.86
CA VAL A 85 -9.05 -8.16 -6.73
C VAL A 85 -8.76 -8.60 -5.30
N GLU A 86 -9.20 -7.83 -4.30
CA GLU A 86 -9.08 -8.18 -2.88
C GLU A 86 -9.82 -9.49 -2.55
N GLU A 87 -11.04 -9.65 -3.05
CA GLU A 87 -11.81 -10.91 -2.89
C GLU A 87 -11.10 -12.10 -3.53
N LYS A 88 -10.55 -11.93 -4.74
CA LYS A 88 -9.76 -12.99 -5.41
C LYS A 88 -8.50 -13.32 -4.63
N LEU A 89 -7.83 -12.33 -4.06
CA LEU A 89 -6.62 -12.51 -3.26
C LEU A 89 -6.92 -13.25 -1.95
N LEU A 90 -8.03 -12.93 -1.29
CA LEU A 90 -8.51 -13.67 -0.12
C LEU A 90 -8.81 -15.13 -0.48
N GLY A 91 -9.57 -15.37 -1.56
CA GLY A 91 -9.85 -16.73 -2.02
C GLY A 91 -8.60 -17.52 -2.42
N TRP A 92 -7.57 -16.86 -2.98
CA TRP A 92 -6.29 -17.51 -3.25
C TRP A 92 -5.53 -17.83 -1.96
N LYS A 93 -5.50 -16.90 -0.99
CA LYS A 93 -4.89 -17.11 0.32
C LYS A 93 -5.50 -18.30 1.05
N GLU A 94 -6.83 -18.42 1.03
CA GLU A 94 -7.54 -19.58 1.60
C GLU A 94 -7.16 -20.89 0.90
N LYS A 95 -7.09 -20.90 -0.44
CA LYS A 95 -6.64 -22.07 -1.20
C LYS A 95 -5.21 -22.49 -0.87
N VAL A 96 -4.30 -21.52 -0.72
CA VAL A 96 -2.90 -21.79 -0.35
C VAL A 96 -2.82 -22.34 1.07
N LEU A 97 -3.57 -21.76 2.02
CA LEU A 97 -3.61 -22.29 3.39
C LEU A 97 -4.18 -23.72 3.44
N ALA A 98 -5.24 -24.00 2.67
CA ALA A 98 -5.81 -25.34 2.58
C ALA A 98 -4.88 -26.34 1.87
N ALA A 99 -4.12 -25.91 0.87
CA ALA A 99 -3.10 -26.75 0.25
C ALA A 99 -1.97 -27.07 1.24
N LYS A 100 -1.43 -26.04 1.91
CA LYS A 100 -0.39 -26.22 2.92
C LYS A 100 -0.84 -27.16 4.05
N ALA A 101 -2.05 -27.00 4.58
CA ALA A 101 -2.56 -27.88 5.62
C ALA A 101 -2.67 -29.36 5.17
N ARG A 102 -2.98 -29.60 3.90
CA ARG A 102 -2.98 -30.96 3.33
C ARG A 102 -1.56 -31.51 3.17
N ASP A 103 -0.62 -30.68 2.74
CA ASP A 103 0.78 -31.07 2.59
C ASP A 103 1.42 -31.36 3.95
N ASP A 104 1.20 -30.50 4.95
CA ASP A 104 1.66 -30.69 6.33
C ASP A 104 1.12 -32.02 6.90
N ALA A 105 -0.18 -32.31 6.73
CA ALA A 105 -0.76 -33.58 7.17
C ALA A 105 -0.20 -34.81 6.42
N ARG A 106 0.10 -34.66 5.12
CA ARG A 106 0.74 -35.73 4.33
C ARG A 106 2.17 -35.97 4.80
N ILE A 107 2.93 -34.92 5.07
CA ILE A 107 4.30 -35.00 5.60
C ILE A 107 4.29 -35.72 6.96
N GLU A 108 3.44 -35.30 7.89
CA GLU A 108 3.31 -35.95 9.20
C GLU A 108 2.98 -37.45 9.07
N SER A 109 2.08 -37.81 8.15
CA SER A 109 1.75 -39.22 7.89
C SER A 109 2.94 -40.00 7.31
N LEU A 110 3.70 -39.40 6.39
CA LEU A 110 4.87 -40.05 5.79
C LEU A 110 6.00 -40.19 6.80
N GLU A 111 6.25 -39.18 7.64
CA GLU A 111 7.23 -39.23 8.71
C GLU A 111 6.90 -40.35 9.70
N ALA A 112 5.63 -40.49 10.10
CA ALA A 112 5.19 -41.58 10.96
C ALA A 112 5.45 -42.96 10.32
N SER A 113 5.12 -43.12 9.02
CA SER A 113 5.38 -44.36 8.27
C SER A 113 6.88 -44.66 8.18
N VAL A 114 7.74 -43.66 7.93
CA VAL A 114 9.19 -43.82 7.87
C VAL A 114 9.77 -44.23 9.23
N ILE A 115 9.26 -43.68 10.34
CA ILE A 115 9.68 -44.09 11.69
C ILE A 115 9.36 -45.57 11.93
N ILE A 116 8.13 -46.00 11.59
CA ILE A 116 7.72 -47.41 11.73
C ILE A 116 8.60 -48.31 10.86
N ALA A 117 8.78 -47.96 9.59
CA ALA A 117 9.62 -48.72 8.66
C ALA A 117 11.08 -48.82 9.15
N ARG A 118 11.66 -47.71 9.66
CA ARG A 118 13.01 -47.71 10.23
C ARG A 118 13.13 -48.64 11.44
N ASP A 119 12.13 -48.65 12.32
CA ASP A 119 12.11 -49.56 13.47
C ASP A 119 11.98 -51.02 13.04
N ASP A 120 11.17 -51.31 12.03
CA ASP A 120 11.02 -52.67 11.49
C ASP A 120 12.28 -53.16 10.76
N VAL A 121 12.93 -52.30 9.98
CA VAL A 121 14.26 -52.57 9.40
C VAL A 121 15.28 -52.81 10.51
N ARG A 122 15.31 -52.00 11.57
CA ARG A 122 16.24 -52.18 12.70
C ARG A 122 16.03 -53.53 13.39
N LYS A 123 14.78 -53.93 13.62
CA LYS A 123 14.44 -55.26 14.18
C LYS A 123 14.89 -56.38 13.24
N PHE A 124 14.62 -56.25 11.94
CA PHE A 124 15.00 -57.21 10.93
C PHE A 124 16.52 -57.39 10.84
N VAL A 125 17.27 -56.29 10.78
CA VAL A 125 18.74 -56.28 10.80
C VAL A 125 19.28 -56.95 12.07
N SER A 126 18.69 -56.66 13.23
CA SER A 126 19.07 -57.30 14.50
C SER A 126 18.83 -58.81 14.48
N CYS A 127 17.69 -59.27 13.94
CA CYS A 127 17.40 -60.69 13.74
C CYS A 127 18.41 -61.36 12.81
N LEU A 128 18.73 -60.73 11.67
CA LEU A 128 19.69 -61.25 10.70
C LEU A 128 21.11 -61.35 11.28
N LEU A 129 21.57 -60.31 11.99
CA LEU A 129 22.84 -60.33 12.71
C LEU A 129 22.88 -61.48 13.73
N GLY A 130 21.80 -61.70 14.49
CA GLY A 130 21.69 -62.82 15.42
C GLY A 130 21.84 -64.18 14.73
N ILE A 131 21.19 -64.37 13.57
CA ILE A 131 21.31 -65.60 12.76
C ILE A 131 22.73 -65.78 12.23
N LEU A 132 23.34 -64.74 11.65
CA LEU A 132 24.70 -64.81 11.10
C LEU A 132 25.73 -65.12 12.19
N THR A 133 25.57 -64.52 13.39
CA THR A 133 26.41 -64.77 14.56
C THR A 133 26.31 -66.23 15.03
N LEU A 134 25.09 -66.79 15.08
CA LEU A 134 24.85 -68.19 15.45
C LEU A 134 25.52 -69.19 14.49
N VAL A 135 25.72 -68.80 13.22
CA VAL A 135 26.32 -69.67 12.20
C VAL A 135 27.83 -69.41 12.03
N GLY A 136 28.42 -68.58 12.90
CA GLY A 136 29.86 -68.34 12.95
C GLY A 136 30.38 -67.43 11.83
N GLU A 137 29.51 -66.72 11.12
CA GLU A 137 29.95 -65.62 10.26
C GLU A 137 30.25 -64.41 11.14
N THR A 138 31.54 -64.13 11.36
CA THR A 138 31.97 -62.92 12.04
C THR A 138 31.68 -61.72 11.16
N VAL A 139 30.56 -61.04 11.43
CA VAL A 139 30.29 -59.72 10.87
C VAL A 139 31.19 -58.74 11.61
N ALA A 140 32.26 -58.28 10.95
CA ALA A 140 33.06 -57.20 11.49
C ALA A 140 32.14 -55.98 11.72
N ASP A 141 32.14 -55.51 12.95
CA ASP A 141 31.25 -54.54 13.56
C ASP A 141 31.54 -53.10 13.07
N ASP A 142 31.54 -52.90 11.75
CA ASP A 142 31.66 -51.56 11.14
C ASP A 142 30.32 -50.83 11.07
N VAL A 143 29.28 -51.33 11.75
CA VAL A 143 28.05 -50.57 12.02
C VAL A 143 28.34 -49.65 13.20
N ARG A 144 29.13 -48.60 12.97
CA ARG A 144 29.33 -47.52 13.94
C ARG A 144 27.96 -47.00 14.39
N GLU A 145 27.69 -47.04 15.69
CA GLU A 145 26.54 -46.41 16.38
C GLU A 145 26.49 -44.86 16.26
N GLY A 146 27.23 -44.26 15.32
CA GLY A 146 27.14 -42.84 15.01
C GLY A 146 25.93 -42.60 14.10
N GLY A 147 24.94 -41.87 14.62
CA GLY A 147 23.73 -41.50 13.89
C GLY A 147 23.99 -41.04 12.45
N ASP A 148 23.09 -41.45 11.55
CA ASP A 148 23.14 -41.39 10.08
C ASP A 148 23.89 -42.49 9.33
N GLY A 149 24.56 -43.42 10.01
CA GLY A 149 25.00 -44.66 9.37
C GLY A 149 23.82 -45.60 9.13
N GLU A 150 23.02 -45.38 8.07
CA GLU A 150 22.16 -46.43 7.51
C GLU A 150 23.08 -47.61 7.18
N ALA A 151 23.07 -48.65 8.02
CA ALA A 151 23.71 -49.91 7.71
C ALA A 151 23.20 -50.30 6.32
N ASP A 152 24.09 -50.42 5.34
CA ASP A 152 23.73 -50.64 3.94
C ASP A 152 22.88 -51.91 3.86
N VAL A 153 21.56 -51.72 3.85
CA VAL A 153 20.55 -52.78 3.89
C VAL A 153 20.76 -53.69 2.68
N PHE A 154 21.23 -53.14 1.57
CA PHE A 154 21.58 -53.87 0.36
C PHE A 154 22.78 -54.81 0.58
N SER A 155 23.83 -54.34 1.25
CA SER A 155 24.98 -55.16 1.63
C SER A 155 24.60 -56.27 2.63
N LEU A 156 23.71 -55.99 3.58
CA LEU A 156 23.20 -56.99 4.53
C LEU A 156 22.35 -58.06 3.84
N LEU A 157 21.40 -57.65 2.99
CA LEU A 157 20.59 -58.56 2.18
C LEU A 157 21.48 -59.45 1.29
N SER A 158 22.49 -58.87 0.64
CA SER A 158 23.43 -59.62 -0.20
C SER A 158 24.26 -60.65 0.58
N ARG A 159 24.57 -60.37 1.86
CA ARG A 159 25.25 -61.32 2.75
C ARG A 159 24.33 -62.47 3.16
N VAL A 160 23.07 -62.18 3.48
CA VAL A 160 22.07 -63.20 3.80
C VAL A 160 21.78 -64.09 2.60
N GLU A 161 21.65 -63.54 1.40
CA GLU A 161 21.49 -64.31 0.16
C GLU A 161 22.70 -65.24 -0.08
N ASN A 162 23.93 -64.74 0.13
CA ASN A 162 25.14 -65.56 0.03
C ASN A 162 25.23 -66.65 1.09
N PHE A 163 24.77 -66.36 2.31
CA PHE A 163 24.66 -67.32 3.39
C PHE A 163 23.63 -68.40 3.04
N GLU A 164 22.45 -68.03 2.55
CA GLU A 164 21.40 -68.94 2.08
C GLU A 164 21.93 -69.89 0.99
N LEU A 165 22.63 -69.35 0.00
CA LEU A 165 23.26 -70.12 -1.08
C LEU A 165 24.28 -71.15 -0.55
N ARG A 166 25.10 -70.76 0.43
CA ARG A 166 26.05 -71.66 1.11
C ARG A 166 25.33 -72.74 1.91
N LEU A 167 24.29 -72.36 2.66
CA LEU A 167 23.52 -73.29 3.48
C LEU A 167 22.75 -74.29 2.61
N LYS A 168 22.12 -73.85 1.51
CA LYS A 168 21.48 -74.73 0.50
C LYS A 168 22.49 -75.69 -0.14
N ARG A 169 23.71 -75.25 -0.45
CA ARG A 169 24.79 -76.14 -0.94
C ARG A 169 25.20 -77.18 0.10
N ASN A 170 25.38 -76.77 1.35
CA ASN A 170 25.80 -77.67 2.44
C ASN A 170 24.69 -78.67 2.81
N LEU A 171 23.43 -78.25 2.83
CA LEU A 171 22.27 -79.13 3.04
C LEU A 171 22.10 -80.15 1.90
N LYS A 172 22.41 -79.79 0.65
CA LYS A 172 22.43 -80.75 -0.47
C LYS A 172 23.54 -81.81 -0.34
N LEU A 173 24.62 -81.51 0.37
CA LEU A 173 25.72 -82.43 0.65
C LEU A 173 25.42 -83.37 1.83
N LEU A 174 24.57 -82.94 2.76
CA LEU A 174 24.08 -83.72 3.89
C LEU A 174 22.81 -84.47 3.46
N ASP A 175 22.95 -85.68 2.90
CA ASP A 175 21.82 -86.58 2.56
C ASP A 175 21.13 -87.10 3.85
N VAL A 176 20.46 -86.21 4.59
CA VAL A 176 19.82 -86.50 5.88
C VAL A 176 18.32 -86.34 5.74
N LYS A 177 17.65 -87.45 5.44
CA LYS A 177 16.22 -87.54 5.11
C LYS A 177 15.24 -87.22 6.26
N TYR A 178 15.69 -87.00 7.50
CA TYR A 178 14.79 -86.94 8.66
C TYR A 178 15.07 -85.85 9.71
N ALA A 179 16.09 -85.00 9.55
CA ALA A 179 16.42 -83.93 10.52
C ALA A 179 16.33 -82.50 9.97
N THR A 180 15.97 -82.34 8.69
CA THR A 180 16.11 -81.08 7.94
C THR A 180 14.82 -80.31 7.73
N LEU A 181 13.65 -80.89 8.00
CA LEU A 181 12.34 -80.25 7.83
C LEU A 181 12.21 -78.88 8.54
N PRO A 182 12.57 -78.75 9.84
CA PRO A 182 12.44 -77.47 10.54
C PRO A 182 13.38 -76.39 9.99
N LEU A 183 14.58 -76.77 9.55
CA LEU A 183 15.58 -75.84 9.04
C LEU A 183 15.25 -75.37 7.61
N VAL A 184 14.69 -76.26 6.80
CA VAL A 184 14.20 -75.93 5.45
C VAL A 184 12.96 -75.02 5.53
N GLU A 185 12.06 -75.23 6.50
CA GLU A 185 10.93 -74.33 6.74
C GLU A 185 11.36 -72.95 7.23
N VAL A 186 12.31 -72.86 8.16
CA VAL A 186 12.86 -71.58 8.62
C VAL A 186 13.57 -70.84 7.48
N LEU A 187 14.30 -71.54 6.62
CA LEU A 187 14.90 -70.94 5.42
C LEU A 187 13.86 -70.47 4.42
N ALA A 188 12.80 -71.25 4.18
CA ALA A 188 11.73 -70.84 3.28
C ALA A 188 10.99 -69.59 3.79
N LEU A 189 10.79 -69.48 5.11
CA LEU A 189 10.24 -68.28 5.75
C LEU A 189 11.19 -67.08 5.61
N LEU A 190 12.48 -67.26 5.91
CA LEU A 190 13.49 -66.20 5.74
C LEU A 190 13.60 -65.72 4.29
N THR A 191 13.62 -66.62 3.32
CA THR A 191 13.66 -66.25 1.88
C THR A 191 12.41 -65.48 1.49
N LYS A 192 11.23 -65.88 2.01
CA LYS A 192 9.98 -65.17 1.77
C LYS A 192 10.03 -63.76 2.35
N ASP A 193 10.46 -63.60 3.61
CA ASP A 193 10.52 -62.31 4.29
C ASP A 193 11.58 -61.38 3.66
N VAL A 194 12.75 -61.91 3.28
CA VAL A 194 13.79 -61.19 2.53
C VAL A 194 13.28 -60.72 1.18
N SER A 195 12.54 -61.57 0.45
CA SER A 195 11.97 -61.20 -0.84
C SER A 195 10.86 -60.15 -0.72
N GLY A 196 10.06 -60.21 0.35
CA GLY A 196 9.05 -59.20 0.68
C GLY A 196 9.68 -57.84 0.98
N ALA A 197 10.66 -57.81 1.90
CA ALA A 197 11.39 -56.60 2.24
C ALA A 197 12.12 -55.98 1.03
N ARG A 198 12.61 -56.82 0.10
CA ARG A 198 13.23 -56.34 -1.15
C ARG A 198 12.23 -55.67 -2.07
N MET A 199 11.04 -56.24 -2.23
CA MET A 199 9.96 -55.61 -3.01
C MET A 199 9.52 -54.28 -2.41
N GLU A 200 9.35 -54.20 -1.08
CA GLU A 200 8.99 -52.96 -0.39
C GLU A 200 10.07 -51.88 -0.57
N LEU A 201 11.35 -52.25 -0.54
CA LEU A 201 12.45 -51.33 -0.81
C LEU A 201 12.45 -50.82 -2.26
N ASP A 202 12.21 -51.71 -3.22
CA ASP A 202 12.12 -51.35 -4.65
C ASP A 202 10.90 -50.43 -4.92
N GLU A 203 9.77 -50.65 -4.23
CA GLU A 203 8.59 -49.80 -4.30
C GLU A 203 8.82 -48.42 -3.67
N ALA A 204 9.42 -48.37 -2.47
CA ALA A 204 9.76 -47.10 -1.81
C ALA A 204 10.78 -46.28 -2.61
N THR A 205 11.75 -46.92 -3.27
CA THR A 205 12.70 -46.21 -4.14
C THR A 205 12.04 -45.68 -5.41
N ALA A 206 11.08 -46.41 -5.98
CA ALA A 206 10.28 -45.90 -7.11
C ALA A 206 9.42 -44.69 -6.70
N GLU A 207 8.78 -44.73 -5.54
CA GLU A 207 7.99 -43.59 -5.02
C GLU A 207 8.86 -42.36 -4.74
N LEU A 208 10.05 -42.54 -4.16
CA LEU A 208 11.02 -41.47 -3.94
C LEU A 208 11.38 -40.78 -5.27
N HIS A 209 11.65 -41.57 -6.30
CA HIS A 209 11.98 -41.06 -7.63
C HIS A 209 10.81 -40.27 -8.26
N CYS A 210 9.57 -40.76 -8.13
CA CYS A 210 8.38 -40.01 -8.56
C CYS A 210 8.25 -38.67 -7.83
N CYS A 211 8.42 -38.65 -6.50
CA CYS A 211 8.38 -37.41 -5.72
C CYS A 211 9.46 -36.40 -6.15
N GLN A 212 10.66 -36.88 -6.47
CA GLN A 212 11.74 -36.03 -6.97
C GLN A 212 11.40 -35.40 -8.33
N GLN A 213 10.73 -36.14 -9.22
CA GLN A 213 10.27 -35.62 -10.50
C GLN A 213 9.18 -34.55 -10.33
N GLU A 214 8.18 -34.81 -9.47
CA GLU A 214 7.12 -33.83 -9.17
C GLU A 214 7.71 -32.53 -8.60
N LEU A 215 8.67 -32.63 -7.68
CA LEU A 215 9.37 -31.48 -7.12
C LEU A 215 10.09 -30.67 -8.21
N ALA A 216 10.79 -31.35 -9.13
CA ALA A 216 11.49 -30.70 -10.23
C ALA A 216 10.52 -29.96 -11.17
N GLU A 217 9.37 -30.56 -11.47
CA GLU A 217 8.32 -29.94 -12.30
C GLU A 217 7.72 -28.70 -11.64
N VAL A 218 7.36 -28.78 -10.35
CA VAL A 218 6.84 -27.63 -9.59
C VAL A 218 7.87 -26.50 -9.52
N THR A 219 9.14 -26.84 -9.34
CA THR A 219 10.23 -25.85 -9.31
C THR A 219 10.39 -25.17 -10.67
N ALA A 220 10.30 -25.91 -11.77
CA ALA A 220 10.33 -25.34 -13.12
C ALA A 220 9.14 -24.40 -13.36
N ASN A 221 7.92 -24.82 -13.00
CA ASN A 221 6.71 -24.01 -13.12
C ASN A 221 6.78 -22.71 -12.29
N LEU A 222 7.39 -22.77 -11.10
CA LEU A 222 7.63 -21.60 -10.26
C LEU A 222 8.56 -20.61 -10.97
N THR A 223 9.70 -21.09 -11.50
CA THR A 223 10.64 -20.21 -12.22
C THR A 223 10.03 -19.59 -13.48
N GLU A 224 9.16 -20.32 -14.18
CA GLU A 224 8.44 -19.78 -15.34
C GLU A 224 7.44 -18.69 -14.92
N ALA A 225 6.71 -18.89 -13.81
CA ALA A 225 5.80 -17.90 -13.27
C ALA A 225 6.53 -16.64 -12.81
N GLU A 226 7.67 -16.78 -12.13
CA GLU A 226 8.54 -15.67 -11.72
C GLU A 226 9.06 -14.89 -12.93
N GLY A 227 9.47 -15.58 -14.00
CA GLY A 227 9.88 -14.94 -15.25
C GLY A 227 8.76 -14.14 -15.93
N LYS A 228 7.52 -14.65 -15.90
CA LYS A 228 6.34 -13.92 -16.42
C LYS A 228 6.03 -12.68 -15.59
N VAL A 229 6.18 -12.74 -14.26
CA VAL A 229 5.98 -11.57 -13.38
C VAL A 229 7.06 -10.51 -13.60
N ALA A 230 8.30 -10.91 -13.85
CA ALA A 230 9.39 -10.00 -14.21
C ALA A 230 9.21 -9.31 -15.58
N SER A 231 8.31 -9.84 -16.44
CA SER A 231 8.04 -9.31 -17.79
C SER A 231 6.91 -8.26 -17.88
N SER A 232 6.46 -7.70 -16.75
CA SER A 232 5.41 -6.66 -16.66
C SER A 232 5.90 -5.39 -15.97
N PRO A 233 5.40 -4.17 -16.32
CA PRO A 233 5.38 -3.53 -17.64
C PRO A 233 6.81 -3.05 -18.04
N PRO A 234 7.04 -2.55 -19.27
CA PRO A 234 8.35 -2.02 -19.64
C PRO A 234 8.76 -0.88 -18.68
N PRO A 235 10.03 -0.82 -18.24
CA PRO A 235 10.52 0.19 -17.29
C PRO A 235 10.19 1.64 -17.70
N GLY A 236 10.04 1.90 -19.00
CA GLY A 236 9.62 3.19 -19.53
C GLY A 236 8.19 3.60 -19.15
N LEU A 237 7.23 2.65 -19.11
CA LEU A 237 5.84 2.94 -18.74
C LEU A 237 5.71 3.27 -17.25
N LEU A 238 6.48 2.59 -16.40
CA LEU A 238 6.55 2.91 -14.97
C LEU A 238 7.15 4.30 -14.75
N ALA A 239 8.28 4.62 -15.39
CA ALA A 239 8.90 5.94 -15.31
C ALA A 239 7.98 7.06 -15.85
N GLU A 240 7.25 6.82 -16.94
CA GLU A 240 6.26 7.76 -17.47
C GLU A 240 5.08 7.97 -16.52
N LEU A 241 4.57 6.89 -15.91
CA LEU A 241 3.49 6.96 -14.92
C LEU A 241 3.95 7.67 -13.64
N GLU A 242 5.16 7.39 -13.16
CA GLU A 242 5.77 8.07 -12.01
C GLU A 242 5.97 9.57 -12.28
N ALA A 243 6.50 9.93 -13.45
CA ALA A 243 6.64 11.32 -13.87
C ALA A 243 5.27 12.03 -13.96
N ARG A 244 4.27 11.35 -14.51
CA ARG A 244 2.90 11.89 -14.60
C ARG A 244 2.25 12.03 -13.22
N ASN A 245 2.52 11.12 -12.29
CA ASN A 245 2.03 11.19 -10.92
C ASN A 245 2.68 12.37 -10.17
N SER A 246 4.01 12.50 -10.27
CA SER A 246 4.74 13.62 -9.67
C SER A 246 4.25 14.98 -10.20
N HIS A 247 3.97 15.09 -11.50
CA HIS A 247 3.36 16.29 -12.09
C HIS A 247 1.95 16.58 -11.58
N LEU A 248 1.13 15.54 -11.35
CA LEU A 248 -0.20 15.70 -10.79
C LEU A 248 -0.16 16.10 -9.31
N GLU A 249 0.79 15.56 -8.55
CA GLU A 249 1.03 15.96 -7.16
C GLU A 249 1.42 17.44 -7.07
N GLU A 250 2.33 17.91 -7.92
CA GLU A 250 2.72 19.33 -7.97
C GLU A 250 1.52 20.23 -8.31
N LYS A 251 0.69 19.84 -9.27
CA LYS A 251 -0.55 20.57 -9.59
C LYS A 251 -1.53 20.59 -8.42
N CYS A 252 -1.70 19.47 -7.72
CA CYS A 252 -2.53 19.39 -6.53
C CYS A 252 -2.01 20.30 -5.41
N GLU A 253 -0.69 20.37 -5.21
CA GLU A 253 -0.09 21.28 -4.24
C GLU A 253 -0.33 22.75 -4.62
N LEU A 254 -0.16 23.11 -5.89
CA LEU A 254 -0.44 24.47 -6.37
C LEU A 254 -1.91 24.84 -6.14
N LEU A 255 -2.86 23.95 -6.43
CA LEU A 255 -4.28 24.15 -6.14
C LEU A 255 -4.55 24.31 -4.64
N ARG A 256 -3.92 23.50 -3.78
CA ARG A 256 -4.04 23.65 -2.32
C ARG A 256 -3.51 25.02 -1.84
N ARG A 257 -2.38 25.47 -2.38
CA ARG A 257 -1.80 26.80 -2.07
C ARG A 257 -2.74 27.92 -2.54
N GLU A 258 -3.33 27.80 -3.72
CA GLU A 258 -4.28 28.78 -4.26
C GLU A 258 -5.56 28.86 -3.42
N ILE A 259 -6.17 27.71 -3.09
CA ILE A 259 -7.34 27.65 -2.20
C ILE A 259 -7.02 28.29 -0.84
N LYS A 260 -5.83 28.05 -0.30
CA LYS A 260 -5.40 28.70 0.95
C LYS A 260 -5.32 30.21 0.80
N ARG A 261 -4.71 30.73 -0.28
CA ARG A 261 -4.67 32.18 -0.55
C ARG A 261 -6.07 32.78 -0.70
N GLN A 262 -6.98 32.10 -1.40
CA GLN A 262 -8.36 32.55 -1.57
C GLN A 262 -9.11 32.59 -0.23
N ARG A 263 -8.95 31.58 0.63
CA ARG A 263 -9.53 31.56 1.98
C ARG A 263 -9.00 32.70 2.84
N GLU A 264 -7.69 32.96 2.81
CA GLU A 264 -7.10 34.07 3.53
C GLU A 264 -7.55 35.44 2.98
N ALA A 265 -7.69 35.58 1.66
CA ALA A 265 -8.21 36.79 1.03
C ALA A 265 -9.67 37.05 1.45
N PHE A 266 -10.51 36.02 1.39
CA PHE A 266 -11.89 36.08 1.84
C PHE A 266 -12.00 36.42 3.33
N GLN A 267 -11.14 35.86 4.19
CA GLN A 267 -11.12 36.21 5.61
C GLN A 267 -10.67 37.66 5.85
N ARG A 268 -9.71 38.19 5.08
CA ARG A 268 -9.31 39.61 5.15
C ARG A 268 -10.44 40.53 4.71
N GLU A 269 -11.15 40.19 3.65
CA GLU A 269 -12.31 40.93 3.15
C GLU A 269 -13.44 40.95 4.19
N LYS A 270 -13.77 39.79 4.77
CA LYS A 270 -14.76 39.69 5.86
C LYS A 270 -14.34 40.49 7.10
N ALA A 271 -13.04 40.51 7.44
CA ALA A 271 -12.54 41.31 8.55
C ALA A 271 -12.65 42.82 8.25
N GLN A 272 -12.40 43.24 7.00
CA GLN A 272 -12.60 44.62 6.57
C GLN A 272 -14.09 45.01 6.58
N GLU A 273 -14.98 44.18 6.05
CA GLU A 273 -16.43 44.40 6.11
C GLU A 273 -16.96 44.50 7.54
N SER A 274 -16.43 43.71 8.48
CA SER A 274 -16.76 43.81 9.90
C SER A 274 -16.33 45.15 10.51
N ILE A 275 -15.21 45.72 10.07
CA ILE A 275 -14.71 47.04 10.52
C ILE A 275 -15.57 48.17 9.92
N TYR A 276 -15.96 48.06 8.64
CA TYR A 276 -16.88 49.01 8.01
C TYR A 276 -18.30 48.96 8.62
N SER A 277 -18.79 47.76 8.99
CA SER A 277 -20.10 47.59 9.62
C SER A 277 -20.16 48.14 11.05
N LEU A 278 -19.03 48.14 11.78
CA LEU A 278 -18.92 48.76 13.10
C LEU A 278 -18.84 50.29 13.03
N SER A 279 -18.33 50.86 11.92
CA SER A 279 -18.27 52.31 11.69
C SER A 279 -19.61 52.91 11.24
N ALA A 280 -20.49 52.13 10.62
CA ALA A 280 -21.80 52.60 10.13
C ALA A 280 -22.89 52.68 11.20
N MET A 281 -22.64 52.21 12.43
CA MET A 281 -23.61 52.19 13.53
C MET A 281 -23.51 53.41 14.47
N GLN A 282 -22.67 54.42 14.16
CA GLN A 282 -22.42 55.56 15.06
C GLN A 282 -22.96 56.93 14.61
N GLU A 283 -23.61 57.02 13.45
CA GLU A 283 -24.30 58.26 13.02
C GLU A 283 -25.69 57.94 12.46
N GLU A 284 -26.72 57.95 13.30
CA GLU A 284 -28.07 58.40 12.91
C GLU A 284 -28.92 58.63 14.16
N GLY A 285 -28.77 59.84 14.72
CA GLY A 285 -29.67 60.37 15.74
C GLY A 285 -30.36 61.62 15.21
N GLY A 286 -31.65 61.52 14.91
CA GLY A 286 -32.52 62.70 14.79
C GLY A 286 -33.65 62.61 13.77
N ALA A 287 -34.89 62.53 14.27
CA ALA A 287 -35.98 63.49 14.03
C ALA A 287 -37.38 62.83 14.00
N THR A 288 -38.20 63.23 14.98
CA THR A 288 -39.67 63.40 15.01
C THR A 288 -40.56 62.71 13.96
N PRO A 289 -41.72 62.18 14.40
CA PRO A 289 -42.94 62.31 13.62
C PRO A 289 -44.02 63.10 14.36
N ARG A 290 -44.55 64.09 13.64
CA ARG A 290 -45.74 64.87 13.97
C ARG A 290 -46.96 64.07 13.52
N ALA A 291 -47.91 63.91 14.44
CA ALA A 291 -49.17 63.21 14.24
C ALA A 291 -50.01 63.81 13.09
N VAL A 292 -50.48 62.94 12.19
CA VAL A 292 -51.66 63.17 11.33
C VAL A 292 -52.55 61.92 11.33
N ALA A 293 -53.82 62.17 11.65
CA ALA A 293 -54.97 61.31 11.85
C ALA A 293 -55.17 60.06 10.95
N GLY A 294 -55.47 58.93 11.61
CA GLY A 294 -56.75 58.21 11.44
C GLY A 294 -56.88 57.10 10.40
N GLY A 295 -56.18 57.16 9.26
CA GLY A 295 -56.21 56.10 8.22
C GLY A 295 -54.86 55.51 7.84
N VAL A 296 -53.78 56.16 8.29
CA VAL A 296 -52.39 55.76 8.05
C VAL A 296 -51.93 54.69 9.05
N PHE A 297 -52.55 54.66 10.25
CA PHE A 297 -52.19 53.76 11.34
C PHE A 297 -52.43 52.28 11.02
N GLU A 298 -53.52 51.92 10.36
CA GLU A 298 -53.79 50.52 9.96
C GLU A 298 -52.84 50.04 8.87
N ARG A 299 -52.51 50.91 7.90
CA ARG A 299 -51.59 50.56 6.81
C ARG A 299 -50.16 50.41 7.31
N ASP A 300 -49.70 51.31 8.18
CA ASP A 300 -48.38 51.23 8.81
C ASP A 300 -48.29 50.04 9.77
N MET A 301 -49.37 49.72 10.50
CA MET A 301 -49.43 48.54 11.36
C MET A 301 -49.39 47.24 10.55
N LEU A 302 -50.06 47.17 9.40
CA LEU A 302 -49.98 46.03 8.48
C LEU A 302 -48.59 45.89 7.86
N LEU A 303 -47.94 47.00 7.50
CA LEU A 303 -46.56 46.99 7.01
C LEU A 303 -45.58 46.51 8.08
N LEU A 304 -45.72 46.99 9.33
CA LEU A 304 -44.94 46.53 10.48
C LEU A 304 -45.17 45.04 10.76
N ALA A 305 -46.42 44.56 10.70
CA ALA A 305 -46.74 43.14 10.89
C ALA A 305 -46.13 42.25 9.79
N ASN A 306 -46.19 42.70 8.53
CA ASN A 306 -45.53 41.99 7.42
C ASN A 306 -44.01 41.98 7.57
N GLN A 307 -43.41 43.11 7.95
CA GLN A 307 -41.97 43.19 8.17
C GLN A 307 -41.53 42.32 9.36
N GLN A 308 -42.32 42.27 10.42
CA GLN A 308 -42.08 41.38 11.57
C GLN A 308 -42.18 39.91 11.16
N SER A 309 -43.20 39.54 10.38
CA SER A 309 -43.37 38.19 9.83
C SER A 309 -42.19 37.78 8.94
N GLN A 310 -41.69 38.69 8.09
CA GLN A 310 -40.51 38.46 7.26
C GLN A 310 -39.27 38.21 8.12
N ARG A 311 -38.99 39.07 9.10
CA ARG A 311 -37.87 38.87 10.04
C ARG A 311 -37.99 37.56 10.81
N ASP A 312 -39.19 37.20 11.28
CA ASP A 312 -39.42 35.95 12.00
C ASP A 312 -39.24 34.71 11.11
N ASN A 313 -39.51 34.82 9.81
CA ASN A 313 -39.25 33.77 8.84
C ASN A 313 -37.75 33.65 8.53
N GLU A 314 -37.04 34.77 8.35
CA GLU A 314 -35.58 34.78 8.17
C GLU A 314 -34.86 34.21 9.39
N ILE A 315 -35.26 34.59 10.61
CA ILE A 315 -34.72 34.04 11.85
C ILE A 315 -34.94 32.52 11.91
N ARG A 316 -36.12 32.03 11.52
CA ARG A 316 -36.39 30.59 11.46
C ARG A 316 -35.51 29.88 10.43
N GLN A 317 -35.33 30.46 9.25
CA GLN A 317 -34.44 29.90 8.21
C GLN A 317 -32.98 29.87 8.67
N LEU A 318 -32.48 30.95 9.26
CA LEU A 318 -31.12 31.03 9.80
C LEU A 318 -30.90 30.02 10.93
N ARG A 319 -31.89 29.80 11.81
CA ARG A 319 -31.80 28.77 12.86
C ARG A 319 -31.70 27.37 12.30
N VAL A 320 -32.46 27.06 11.24
CA VAL A 320 -32.37 25.74 10.56
C VAL A 320 -31.02 25.58 9.89
N GLN A 321 -30.50 26.60 9.21
CA GLN A 321 -29.17 26.57 8.61
C GLN A 321 -28.06 26.39 9.66
N LEU A 322 -28.17 27.08 10.79
CA LEU A 322 -27.22 26.97 11.88
C LEU A 322 -27.20 25.55 12.45
N GLN A 323 -28.36 24.94 12.69
CA GLN A 323 -28.44 23.53 13.13
C GLN A 323 -27.88 22.56 12.09
N ALA A 324 -28.09 22.81 10.80
CA ALA A 324 -27.53 21.98 9.73
C ALA A 324 -26.00 22.06 9.72
N LEU A 325 -25.44 23.28 9.83
CA LEU A 325 -24.00 23.50 9.89
C LEU A 325 -23.36 22.94 11.18
N GLU A 326 -24.04 23.02 12.33
CA GLU A 326 -23.59 22.40 13.57
C GLU A 326 -23.51 20.88 13.44
N LYS A 327 -24.51 20.26 12.80
CA LYS A 327 -24.51 18.84 12.52
C LYS A 327 -23.38 18.44 11.57
N GLU A 328 -23.19 19.20 10.48
CA GLU A 328 -22.10 18.96 9.52
C GLU A 328 -20.72 19.10 10.18
N ASN A 329 -20.52 20.11 11.03
CA ASN A 329 -19.29 20.25 11.82
C ASN A 329 -19.06 19.04 12.74
N ALA A 330 -20.10 18.55 13.41
CA ALA A 330 -19.99 17.37 14.27
C ALA A 330 -19.65 16.10 13.46
N ASP A 331 -20.17 15.98 12.24
CA ASP A 331 -19.85 14.89 11.32
C ASP A 331 -18.39 14.98 10.85
N LEU A 332 -17.96 16.17 10.39
CA LEU A 332 -16.58 16.42 9.96
C LEU A 332 -15.57 16.21 11.09
N GLN A 333 -15.91 16.59 12.33
CA GLN A 333 -15.04 16.37 13.48
C GLN A 333 -14.83 14.87 13.73
N ARG A 334 -15.89 14.05 13.65
CA ARG A 334 -15.81 12.59 13.77
C ARG A 334 -14.96 11.96 12.67
N GLU A 335 -15.10 12.44 11.42
CA GLU A 335 -14.24 12.00 10.32
C GLU A 335 -12.78 12.40 10.53
N CYS A 336 -12.52 13.61 11.05
CA CYS A 336 -11.17 14.07 11.36
C CYS A 336 -10.51 13.19 12.43
N ASP A 337 -11.25 12.88 13.51
CA ASP A 337 -10.76 12.01 14.59
C ASP A 337 -10.48 10.59 14.09
N HIS A 338 -11.35 10.05 13.22
CA HIS A 338 -11.13 8.76 12.58
C HIS A 338 -9.88 8.76 11.68
N ASN A 339 -9.75 9.77 10.83
CA ASN A 339 -8.59 9.91 9.93
C ASN A 339 -7.29 10.05 10.73
N ASN A 340 -7.28 10.84 11.82
CA ASN A 340 -6.13 10.95 12.71
C ASN A 340 -5.76 9.61 13.34
N SER A 341 -6.75 8.81 13.76
CA SER A 341 -6.51 7.45 14.27
C SER A 341 -5.91 6.53 13.20
N MET A 342 -6.39 6.60 11.95
CA MET A 342 -5.83 5.82 10.85
C MET A 342 -4.39 6.23 10.52
N VAL A 343 -4.11 7.54 10.49
CA VAL A 343 -2.75 8.07 10.27
C VAL A 343 -1.79 7.60 11.36
N ALA A 344 -2.21 7.62 12.63
CA ALA A 344 -1.40 7.10 13.72
C ALA A 344 -1.10 5.59 13.56
N GLN A 345 -2.10 4.81 13.16
CA GLN A 345 -1.94 3.38 12.90
C GLN A 345 -0.96 3.12 11.74
N TYR A 346 -1.12 3.81 10.60
CA TYR A 346 -0.21 3.67 9.47
C TYR A 346 1.22 4.10 9.79
N THR A 347 1.39 5.15 10.61
CA THR A 347 2.71 5.58 11.07
C THR A 347 3.40 4.45 11.84
N LYS A 348 2.67 3.80 12.76
CA LYS A 348 3.17 2.65 13.53
C LYS A 348 3.53 1.46 12.62
N ASP A 349 2.69 1.15 11.64
CA ASP A 349 2.94 0.05 10.71
C ASP A 349 4.18 0.30 9.84
N ILE A 350 4.38 1.55 9.38
CA ILE A 350 5.59 1.97 8.66
C ILE A 350 6.85 1.80 9.53
N GLU A 351 6.80 2.15 10.82
CA GLU A 351 7.93 1.96 11.73
C GLU A 351 8.30 0.49 11.91
N VAL A 352 7.29 -0.38 12.03
CA VAL A 352 7.49 -1.84 12.08
C VAL A 352 8.11 -2.37 10.80
N LEU A 353 7.64 -1.91 9.64
CA LEU A 353 8.22 -2.31 8.34
C LEU A 353 9.68 -1.86 8.22
N LYS A 354 10.00 -0.62 8.60
CA LYS A 354 11.39 -0.12 8.64
C LYS A 354 12.27 -0.92 9.59
N ALA A 355 11.73 -1.39 10.73
CA ALA A 355 12.48 -2.26 11.64
C ALA A 355 12.76 -3.63 10.99
N LYS A 356 11.76 -4.24 10.34
CA LYS A 356 11.92 -5.50 9.62
C LYS A 356 12.92 -5.39 8.46
N GLU A 357 12.89 -4.30 7.71
CA GLU A 357 13.81 -4.04 6.61
C GLU A 357 15.26 -3.88 7.10
N ARG A 358 15.48 -3.15 8.21
CA ARG A 358 16.79 -3.07 8.87
C ARG A 358 17.32 -4.44 9.27
N VAL A 359 16.46 -5.30 9.85
CA VAL A 359 16.82 -6.68 10.20
C VAL A 359 17.15 -7.50 8.96
N LYS A 360 16.39 -7.35 7.86
CA LYS A 360 16.67 -8.04 6.60
C LYS A 360 18.04 -7.64 6.05
N GLN A 361 18.35 -6.35 6.00
CA GLN A 361 19.64 -5.84 5.53
C GLN A 361 20.80 -6.33 6.41
N SER A 362 20.62 -6.37 7.74
CA SER A 362 21.66 -6.90 8.64
C SER A 362 21.90 -8.40 8.44
N VAL A 363 20.83 -9.19 8.24
CA VAL A 363 20.94 -10.63 7.96
C VAL A 363 21.63 -10.89 6.62
N GLU A 364 21.32 -10.10 5.60
CA GLU A 364 21.95 -10.20 4.28
C GLU A 364 23.45 -9.85 4.35
N TYR A 365 23.80 -8.81 5.09
CA TYR A 365 25.19 -8.47 5.36
C TYR A 365 25.94 -9.61 6.06
N VAL A 366 25.36 -10.18 7.13
CA VAL A 366 25.92 -11.36 7.83
C VAL A 366 26.12 -12.53 6.86
N ARG A 367 25.11 -12.84 6.03
CA ARG A 367 25.18 -13.92 5.04
C ARG A 367 26.35 -13.71 4.07
N ASN A 368 26.54 -12.49 3.58
CA ASN A 368 27.62 -12.16 2.65
C ASN A 368 29.00 -12.30 3.29
N VAL A 369 29.16 -11.85 4.54
CA VAL A 369 30.43 -12.00 5.27
C VAL A 369 30.74 -13.49 5.52
N ILE A 370 29.75 -14.29 5.92
CA ILE A 370 29.92 -15.74 6.11
C ILE A 370 30.24 -16.44 4.79
N LEU A 371 29.54 -16.11 3.71
CA LEU A 371 29.79 -16.69 2.39
C LEU A 371 31.23 -16.38 1.94
N GLN A 372 31.67 -15.13 2.09
CA GLN A 372 33.02 -14.72 1.74
C GLN A 372 34.08 -15.41 2.60
N PHE A 373 33.81 -15.64 3.89
CA PHE A 373 34.66 -16.44 4.77
C PHE A 373 34.78 -17.90 4.32
N LEU A 374 33.66 -18.54 3.97
CA LEU A 374 33.62 -19.94 3.51
C LEU A 374 34.29 -20.13 2.14
N CYS A 375 34.15 -19.16 1.24
CA CYS A 375 34.74 -19.21 -0.10
C CYS A 375 36.18 -18.67 -0.17
N CYS A 376 36.74 -18.15 0.93
CA CYS A 376 38.09 -17.60 0.93
C CYS A 376 39.14 -18.73 0.82
N SER A 377 39.95 -18.70 -0.24
CA SER A 377 41.03 -19.68 -0.47
C SER A 377 42.29 -19.41 0.37
N SER A 378 42.44 -18.18 0.90
CA SER A 378 43.59 -17.79 1.72
C SER A 378 43.25 -17.89 3.20
N GLU A 379 43.99 -18.72 3.92
CA GLU A 379 43.79 -18.96 5.35
C GLU A 379 44.12 -17.74 6.21
N GLU A 380 45.14 -16.95 5.84
CA GLU A 380 45.48 -15.70 6.52
C GLU A 380 44.34 -14.68 6.43
N ILE A 381 43.76 -14.50 5.23
CA ILE A 381 42.66 -13.56 5.01
C ILE A 381 41.41 -14.05 5.76
N ARG A 382 41.13 -15.35 5.70
CA ARG A 382 40.03 -15.98 6.42
C ARG A 382 40.13 -15.74 7.94
N LEU A 383 41.31 -15.90 8.53
CA LEU A 383 41.54 -15.60 9.95
C LEU A 383 41.41 -14.10 10.28
N GLN A 384 41.79 -13.20 9.36
CA GLN A 384 41.59 -11.76 9.52
C GLN A 384 40.11 -11.34 9.48
N MET A 385 39.24 -12.14 8.86
CA MET A 385 37.80 -11.88 8.82
C MET A 385 37.08 -12.28 10.12
N VAL A 386 37.66 -13.15 10.95
CA VAL A 386 37.04 -13.67 12.18
C VAL A 386 36.72 -12.56 13.19
N PRO A 387 37.60 -11.57 13.46
CA PRO A 387 37.27 -10.42 14.32
C PRO A 387 36.12 -9.56 13.79
N ALA A 388 36.05 -9.38 12.47
CA ALA A 388 34.95 -8.64 11.84
C ALA A 388 33.63 -9.41 12.00
N ILE A 389 33.63 -10.73 11.75
CA ILE A 389 32.46 -11.61 11.95
C ILE A 389 31.99 -11.57 13.40
N ALA A 390 32.91 -11.71 14.37
CA ALA A 390 32.57 -11.67 15.79
C ALA A 390 32.01 -10.30 16.23
N THR A 391 32.40 -9.22 15.56
CA THR A 391 31.85 -7.88 15.82
C THR A 391 30.45 -7.74 15.25
N VAL A 392 30.24 -8.22 14.02
CA VAL A 392 28.95 -8.15 13.30
C VAL A 392 27.90 -9.05 13.95
N LEU A 393 28.32 -10.19 14.50
CA LEU A 393 27.45 -11.12 15.25
C LEU A 393 27.38 -10.79 16.75
N GLU A 394 27.97 -9.68 17.19
CA GLU A 394 27.95 -9.21 18.58
C GLU A 394 28.39 -10.28 19.61
N PHE A 395 29.46 -11.01 19.31
CA PHE A 395 29.96 -12.05 20.21
C PHE A 395 30.30 -11.47 21.59
N SER A 396 29.83 -12.17 22.62
CA SER A 396 30.17 -11.87 24.01
C SER A 396 31.68 -12.02 24.26
N PRO A 397 32.20 -11.42 25.34
CA PRO A 397 33.62 -11.56 25.71
C PRO A 397 34.05 -13.02 25.89
N LYS A 398 33.13 -13.88 26.35
CA LYS A 398 33.36 -15.31 26.52
C LYS A 398 33.49 -16.02 25.18
N GLU A 399 32.59 -15.76 24.23
CA GLU A 399 32.62 -16.33 22.89
C GLU A 399 33.86 -15.88 22.11
N LYS A 400 34.24 -14.59 22.21
CA LYS A 400 35.50 -14.08 21.63
C LYS A 400 36.72 -14.84 22.17
N LEU A 401 36.77 -15.11 23.48
CA LEU A 401 37.82 -15.90 24.11
C LEU A 401 37.84 -17.36 23.62
N ASP A 402 36.68 -17.98 23.49
CA ASP A 402 36.56 -19.37 23.01
C ASP A 402 37.00 -19.49 21.55
N VAL A 403 36.66 -18.51 20.70
CA VAL A 403 37.16 -18.44 19.31
C VAL A 403 38.68 -18.25 19.28
N GLN A 404 39.24 -17.40 20.14
CA GLN A 404 40.69 -17.18 20.23
C GLN A 404 41.44 -18.44 20.70
N ARG A 405 40.83 -19.23 21.60
CA ARG A 405 41.39 -20.51 22.07
C ARG A 405 41.35 -21.57 20.98
N ALA A 406 40.24 -21.66 20.25
CA ALA A 406 40.08 -22.60 19.14
C ALA A 406 40.96 -22.24 17.94
N ASN A 407 41.24 -20.95 17.74
CA ASN A 407 42.05 -20.45 16.63
C ASN A 407 43.16 -19.52 17.13
N PRO A 408 44.30 -20.06 17.61
CA PRO A 408 45.39 -19.26 18.19
C PRO A 408 46.04 -18.27 17.21
N ALA A 409 45.95 -18.56 15.91
CA ALA A 409 46.45 -17.71 14.83
C ALA A 409 45.49 -16.57 14.43
N CYS A 410 44.28 -16.55 14.99
CA CYS A 410 43.32 -15.47 14.78
C CYS A 410 43.83 -14.17 15.42
N PRO A 411 43.69 -13.00 14.75
CA PRO A 411 44.00 -11.72 15.38
C PRO A 411 43.18 -11.51 16.66
N ARG A 412 43.70 -10.70 17.59
CA ARG A 412 42.98 -10.39 18.82
C ARG A 412 41.74 -9.55 18.54
N PHE A 413 40.63 -9.88 19.19
CA PHE A 413 39.44 -9.05 19.18
C PHE A 413 39.71 -7.75 19.96
N HIS A 414 39.38 -6.60 19.36
CA HIS A 414 39.43 -5.29 20.01
C HIS A 414 38.18 -5.02 20.85
#